data_AF-A0A503WQD1-F1
#
_entry.id   AF-A0A503WQD1-F1
#
_cell.length_a   1.000
_cell.length_b   1.000
_cell.length_c   1.000
_cell.angle_alpha   90.00
_cell.angle_beta   90.00
_cell.angle_gamma   90.00
#
_symmetry.space_group_name_H-M   'P 1'
#
loop_
_entity.id
_entity.type
_entity.pdbx_description
1 polymer ?
#
loop_
_entity_poly.entity_id
_entity_poly.type
_entity_poly.pdbx_seq_one_letter_code
_entity_poly.pdbx_strand_id
1 'polypeptide(L)'
;MRLLFVGLLRCAFGLAGVAALGLSVTSALAQSTPAPVGVWYSDAGETMIIGQTCQIEANGTVGAIGSCSWDPSYNGGILTIMNVNAYQPAPVYFNIVWIDESSFSISGDVFHRRG
;
A
#
# COMPACT_ATOMS: atom_id res chain seq x y z
N MET A 1 84.94 -15.69 -3.03
CA MET A 1 85.84 -15.11 -2.01
C MET A 1 85.16 -13.86 -1.45
N ARG A 2 84.85 -13.86 -0.13
CA ARG A 2 84.39 -12.71 0.70
C ARG A 2 83.03 -12.10 0.34
N LEU A 3 82.21 -11.56 1.24
CA LEU A 3 81.95 -11.67 2.68
C LEU A 3 80.62 -10.90 2.88
N LEU A 4 79.87 -11.29 3.90
CA LEU A 4 78.63 -10.70 4.39
C LEU A 4 78.62 -9.16 4.48
N PHE A 5 77.47 -8.55 4.18
CA PHE A 5 77.02 -7.34 4.89
C PHE A 5 75.61 -7.55 5.44
N VAL A 6 75.55 -7.40 6.76
CA VAL A 6 74.38 -7.43 7.63
C VAL A 6 73.49 -6.21 7.35
N GLY A 7 72.20 -6.44 7.16
CA GLY A 7 71.17 -5.42 7.08
C GLY A 7 69.94 -5.86 7.84
N LEU A 8 69.91 -5.52 9.12
CA LEU A 8 68.83 -5.79 10.07
C LEU A 8 67.60 -4.91 9.77
N LEU A 9 66.44 -5.52 10.02
CA LEU A 9 65.23 -4.87 10.56
C LEU A 9 64.43 -3.94 9.63
N ARG A 10 63.28 -4.43 9.15
CA ARG A 10 61.97 -3.82 9.48
C ARG A 10 60.82 -4.74 9.07
N CYS A 11 60.08 -5.20 10.07
CA CYS A 11 58.77 -5.80 9.95
C CYS A 11 57.83 -4.87 9.16
N ALA A 12 57.12 -5.42 8.19
CA ALA A 12 55.84 -4.88 7.79
C ALA A 12 54.95 -6.07 7.42
N PHE A 13 54.15 -6.52 8.39
CA PHE A 13 52.99 -7.37 8.16
C PHE A 13 52.02 -6.60 7.26
N GLY A 14 52.01 -6.91 5.97
CA GLY A 14 50.96 -6.47 5.06
C GLY A 14 49.70 -7.28 5.33
N LEU A 15 48.87 -6.80 6.26
CA LEU A 15 47.54 -7.34 6.54
C LEU A 15 46.66 -7.18 5.29
N ALA A 16 46.27 -8.30 4.69
CA ALA A 16 45.18 -8.38 3.72
C ALA A 16 43.85 -8.12 4.43
N GLY A 17 43.38 -6.87 4.39
CA GLY A 17 42.04 -6.49 4.87
C GLY A 17 41.01 -6.63 3.76
N VAL A 18 40.24 -7.71 3.78
CA VAL A 18 39.04 -7.88 2.94
C VAL A 18 38.01 -6.83 3.36
N ALA A 19 37.67 -5.91 2.47
CA ALA A 19 36.61 -4.93 2.70
C ALA A 19 35.25 -5.67 2.72
N ALA A 20 34.69 -5.85 3.92
CA ALA A 20 33.33 -6.33 4.09
C ALA A 20 32.35 -5.23 3.66
N LEU A 21 31.76 -5.37 2.47
CA LEU A 21 30.60 -4.58 2.05
C LEU A 21 29.41 -4.99 2.90
N GLY A 22 29.12 -4.21 3.95
CA GLY A 22 27.91 -4.36 4.75
C GLY A 22 26.68 -4.04 3.90
N LEU A 23 25.97 -5.07 3.46
CA LEU A 23 24.62 -4.93 2.91
C LEU A 23 23.69 -4.53 4.05
N SER A 24 23.43 -3.24 4.19
CA SER A 24 22.37 -2.74 5.05
C SER A 24 21.03 -3.21 4.48
N VAL A 25 20.45 -4.25 5.06
CA VAL A 25 19.08 -4.68 4.79
C VAL A 25 18.16 -3.63 5.41
N THR A 26 17.80 -2.60 4.65
CA THR A 26 16.69 -1.74 4.99
C THR A 26 15.42 -2.56 4.85
N SER A 27 14.84 -2.96 5.98
CA SER A 27 13.49 -3.51 6.02
C SER A 27 12.56 -2.45 5.42
N ALA A 28 12.12 -2.65 4.18
CA ALA A 28 11.07 -1.82 3.61
C ALA A 28 9.80 -2.06 4.44
N LEU A 29 9.32 -1.04 5.13
CA LEU A 29 7.99 -1.07 5.72
C LEU A 29 7.02 -1.31 4.56
N ALA A 30 6.25 -2.39 4.60
CA ALA A 30 5.18 -2.63 3.65
C ALA A 30 4.24 -1.41 3.70
N GLN A 31 4.25 -0.60 2.64
CA GLN A 31 3.43 0.60 2.58
C GLN A 31 1.98 0.16 2.38
N SER A 32 1.16 0.38 3.40
CA SER A 32 -0.28 0.16 3.30
C SER A 32 -0.88 1.21 2.37
N THR A 33 -1.72 0.79 1.41
CA THR A 33 -2.38 1.75 0.53
C THR A 33 -3.45 2.55 1.30
N PRO A 34 -3.57 3.86 1.02
CA PRO A 34 -4.55 4.70 1.69
C PRO A 34 -5.99 4.30 1.33
N ALA A 35 -6.93 4.67 2.21
CA ALA A 35 -8.34 4.56 1.91
C ALA A 35 -8.72 5.49 0.74
N PRO A 36 -9.59 5.05 -0.19
CA PRO A 36 -10.02 5.84 -1.35
C PRO A 36 -11.02 6.95 -0.97
N VAL A 37 -10.61 7.88 -0.09
CA VAL A 37 -11.47 8.98 0.37
C VAL A 37 -11.80 9.93 -0.80
N GLY A 38 -13.09 10.16 -1.03
CA GLY A 38 -13.57 11.02 -2.11
C GLY A 38 -14.96 10.64 -2.61
N VAL A 39 -15.36 11.29 -3.70
CA VAL A 39 -16.54 10.93 -4.49
C VAL A 39 -16.05 10.26 -5.77
N TRP A 40 -16.67 9.15 -6.12
CA TRP A 40 -16.25 8.28 -7.21
C TRP A 40 -17.45 7.90 -8.08
N TYR A 41 -17.23 7.79 -9.37
CA TYR A 41 -18.25 7.36 -10.35
C TYR A 41 -17.79 6.12 -11.07
N SER A 42 -18.66 5.11 -11.16
CA SER A 42 -18.37 3.95 -11.99
C SER A 42 -18.78 4.18 -13.44
N ASP A 43 -18.12 3.47 -14.35
CA ASP A 43 -18.53 3.40 -15.76
C ASP A 43 -19.95 2.84 -15.94
N ALA A 44 -20.45 2.10 -14.96
CA ALA A 44 -21.81 1.57 -14.90
C ALA A 44 -22.86 2.60 -14.38
N GLY A 45 -22.44 3.83 -14.04
CA GLY A 45 -23.33 4.88 -13.56
C GLY A 45 -23.61 4.84 -12.06
N GLU A 46 -22.80 4.13 -11.29
CA GLU A 46 -22.89 4.10 -9.83
C GLU A 46 -22.11 5.27 -9.23
N THR A 47 -22.53 5.73 -8.05
CA THR A 47 -21.82 6.74 -7.28
C THR A 47 -21.39 6.17 -5.94
N MET A 48 -20.12 6.35 -5.60
CA MET A 48 -19.56 5.94 -4.31
C MET A 48 -18.97 7.15 -3.59
N ILE A 49 -19.40 7.39 -2.36
CA ILE A 49 -18.89 8.44 -1.49
C ILE A 49 -18.17 7.75 -0.34
N ILE A 50 -16.92 8.14 -0.11
CA ILE A 50 -16.05 7.57 0.91
C ILE A 50 -15.48 8.70 1.77
N GLY A 51 -15.82 8.71 3.05
CA GLY A 51 -15.44 9.77 3.99
C GLY A 51 -15.78 9.39 5.44
N GLN A 52 -16.29 10.34 6.23
CA GLN A 52 -16.79 10.05 7.58
C GLN A 52 -18.02 9.12 7.56
N THR A 53 -18.83 9.26 6.52
CA THR A 53 -19.92 8.35 6.17
C THR A 53 -19.65 7.88 4.75
N CYS A 54 -19.86 6.60 4.52
CA CYS A 54 -19.75 6.01 3.20
C CYS A 54 -21.13 5.69 2.66
N GLN A 55 -21.28 5.84 1.34
CA GLN A 55 -22.50 5.54 0.61
C GLN A 55 -22.15 4.96 -0.74
N ILE A 56 -22.91 3.96 -1.18
CA ILE A 56 -22.95 3.53 -2.58
C ILE A 56 -24.39 3.62 -3.09
N GLU A 57 -24.53 4.20 -4.27
CA GLU A 57 -25.80 4.40 -4.95
C GLU A 57 -25.70 3.88 -6.38
N ALA A 58 -26.66 3.04 -6.76
CA ALA A 58 -26.79 2.54 -8.12
C ALA A 58 -28.19 2.90 -8.63
N ASN A 59 -28.27 3.55 -9.80
CA ASN A 59 -29.54 3.91 -10.45
C ASN A 59 -30.53 4.65 -9.54
N GLY A 60 -30.06 5.61 -8.73
CA GLY A 60 -30.90 6.39 -7.81
C GLY A 60 -31.33 5.65 -6.54
N THR A 61 -30.86 4.41 -6.33
CA THR A 61 -31.16 3.61 -5.14
C THR A 61 -29.92 3.46 -4.28
N VAL A 62 -30.03 3.83 -3.01
CA VAL A 62 -28.95 3.66 -2.03
C VAL A 62 -28.81 2.18 -1.68
N GLY A 63 -27.72 1.54 -2.12
CA GLY A 63 -27.44 0.14 -1.83
C GLY A 63 -26.92 -0.06 -0.41
N ALA A 64 -25.96 0.77 0.02
CA ALA A 64 -25.45 0.78 1.39
C ALA A 64 -25.07 2.20 1.82
N ILE A 65 -25.35 2.52 3.09
CA ILE A 65 -24.96 3.78 3.72
C ILE A 65 -24.63 3.56 5.20
N GLY A 66 -23.57 4.20 5.70
CA GLY A 66 -23.26 4.17 7.12
C GLY A 66 -21.82 4.54 7.45
N SER A 67 -21.38 4.18 8.66
CA SER A 67 -19.98 4.34 9.05
C SER A 67 -19.09 3.41 8.23
N CYS A 68 -17.85 3.82 8.01
CA CYS A 68 -16.91 3.02 7.25
C CYS A 68 -15.57 2.80 7.94
N SER A 69 -14.98 1.66 7.64
CA SER A 69 -13.63 1.27 8.03
C SER A 69 -12.85 0.78 6.81
N TRP A 70 -11.54 0.94 6.88
CA TRP A 70 -10.61 0.56 5.82
C TRP A 70 -9.60 -0.44 6.36
N ASP A 71 -9.51 -1.60 5.71
CA ASP A 71 -8.48 -2.60 5.96
C ASP A 71 -7.51 -2.63 4.76
N PRO A 72 -6.32 -2.02 4.86
CA PRO A 72 -5.41 -1.87 3.73
C PRO A 72 -4.67 -3.16 3.36
N SER A 73 -4.34 -3.27 2.09
CA SER A 73 -3.45 -4.29 1.50
C SER A 73 -2.38 -3.62 0.62
N TYR A 74 -1.60 -4.39 -0.12
CA TYR A 74 -0.50 -3.86 -0.95
C TYR A 74 -0.98 -3.06 -2.18
N ASN A 75 -2.20 -3.33 -2.67
CA ASN A 75 -2.74 -2.70 -3.89
C ASN A 75 -4.21 -2.27 -3.74
N GLY A 76 -4.62 -1.88 -2.54
CA GLY A 76 -6.01 -1.58 -2.24
C GLY A 76 -6.41 -2.09 -0.87
N GLY A 77 -7.56 -2.72 -0.74
CA GLY A 77 -8.02 -3.18 0.57
C GLY A 77 -9.52 -3.41 0.62
N ILE A 78 -10.00 -3.69 1.83
CA ILE A 78 -11.41 -3.93 2.08
C ILE A 78 -12.01 -2.67 2.72
N LEU A 79 -12.92 -2.02 1.99
CA LEU A 79 -13.81 -1.02 2.57
C LEU A 79 -15.00 -1.75 3.17
N THR A 80 -15.26 -1.52 4.46
CA THR A 80 -16.48 -1.99 5.12
C THR A 80 -17.41 -0.82 5.35
N ILE A 81 -18.68 -0.94 4.94
CA ILE A 81 -19.75 -0.01 5.29
C ILE A 81 -20.68 -0.71 6.27
N MET A 82 -20.85 -0.18 7.48
CA MET A 82 -21.87 -0.67 8.41
C MET A 82 -23.23 -0.15 7.95
N ASN A 83 -23.92 -0.93 7.11
CA ASN A 83 -25.11 -0.47 6.43
C ASN A 83 -26.29 -0.32 7.38
N VAL A 84 -26.79 0.91 7.54
CA VAL A 84 -27.94 1.21 8.41
C VAL A 84 -29.28 1.25 7.66
N ASN A 85 -29.27 1.12 6.32
CA ASN A 85 -30.50 1.04 5.53
C ASN A 85 -31.16 -0.35 5.56
N ALA A 86 -30.46 -1.37 6.05
CA ALA A 86 -31.03 -2.70 6.24
C ALA A 86 -31.89 -2.76 7.52
N TYR A 87 -32.92 -3.62 7.53
CA TYR A 87 -33.78 -3.83 8.71
C TYR A 87 -32.97 -4.15 10.00
N GLN A 88 -31.84 -4.83 9.82
CA GLN A 88 -30.82 -4.99 10.84
C GLN A 88 -29.49 -4.47 10.29
N PRO A 89 -28.80 -3.55 11.00
CA PRO A 89 -27.51 -3.07 10.54
C PRO A 89 -26.53 -4.22 10.32
N ALA A 90 -25.92 -4.25 9.14
CA ALA A 90 -25.01 -5.31 8.73
C ALA A 90 -23.83 -4.74 7.94
N PRO A 91 -22.62 -5.29 8.13
CA PRO A 91 -21.47 -4.86 7.35
C PRO A 91 -21.59 -5.30 5.90
N VAL A 92 -21.29 -4.39 4.98
CA VAL A 92 -21.12 -4.65 3.54
C VAL A 92 -19.66 -4.43 3.20
N TYR A 93 -19.04 -5.40 2.54
CA TYR A 93 -17.62 -5.41 2.23
C TYR A 93 -17.39 -5.17 0.74
N PHE A 94 -16.48 -4.24 0.43
CA PHE A 94 -16.06 -3.94 -0.93
C PHE A 94 -14.57 -4.21 -1.05
N ASN A 95 -14.21 -5.14 -1.95
CA ASN A 95 -12.82 -5.36 -2.31
C ASN A 95 -12.41 -4.31 -3.34
N ILE A 96 -11.58 -3.36 -2.90
CA ILE A 96 -11.08 -2.26 -3.71
C ILE A 96 -9.67 -2.59 -4.15
N VAL A 97 -9.43 -2.53 -5.47
CA VAL A 97 -8.09 -2.70 -6.06
C VAL A 97 -7.74 -1.42 -6.79
N TRP A 98 -6.68 -0.73 -6.35
CA TRP A 98 -6.18 0.46 -7.03
C TRP A 98 -5.69 0.10 -8.44
N ILE A 99 -6.05 0.94 -9.40
CA ILE A 99 -5.54 0.90 -10.77
C ILE A 99 -4.47 2.00 -10.92
N ASP A 100 -4.82 3.21 -10.47
CA ASP A 100 -3.92 4.37 -10.37
C ASP A 100 -4.38 5.31 -9.22
N GLU A 101 -3.79 6.50 -9.11
CA GLU A 101 -4.10 7.46 -8.04
C GLU A 101 -5.53 8.06 -8.09
N SER A 102 -6.18 7.92 -9.24
CA SER A 102 -7.48 8.51 -9.58
C SER A 102 -8.54 7.48 -9.97
N SER A 103 -8.20 6.19 -9.94
CA SER A 103 -9.12 5.11 -10.27
C SER A 103 -8.85 3.82 -9.51
N PHE A 104 -9.93 3.12 -9.18
CA PHE A 104 -9.87 1.78 -8.59
C PHE A 104 -10.97 0.89 -9.16
N SER A 105 -10.90 -0.41 -8.90
CA SER A 105 -11.95 -1.35 -9.27
C SER A 105 -12.61 -2.00 -8.06
N ILE A 106 -13.89 -2.32 -8.21
CA ILE A 106 -14.67 -3.18 -7.31
C ILE A 106 -15.36 -4.22 -8.18
N SER A 107 -15.08 -5.50 -7.96
CA SER A 107 -15.72 -6.62 -8.69
C SER A 107 -15.68 -6.53 -10.23
N GLY A 108 -14.73 -5.78 -10.79
CA GLY A 108 -14.59 -5.57 -12.24
C GLY A 108 -15.11 -4.21 -12.73
N ASP A 109 -15.93 -3.50 -11.94
CA ASP A 109 -16.37 -2.14 -12.26
C ASP A 109 -15.29 -1.14 -11.87
N VAL A 110 -14.97 -0.22 -12.78
CA VAL A 110 -13.96 0.82 -12.58
C VAL A 110 -14.63 2.09 -12.08
N PHE A 111 -14.10 2.61 -10.98
CA PHE A 111 -14.52 3.86 -10.35
C PHE A 111 -13.47 4.94 -10.59
N HIS A 112 -13.91 6.10 -11.05
CA HIS A 112 -13.10 7.27 -11.32
C HIS A 112 -13.37 8.37 -10.31
N ARG A 113 -12.30 9.03 -9.85
CA ARG A 113 -12.42 10.13 -8.90
C ARG A 113 -13.16 11.31 -9.52
N ARG A 114 -14.14 11.85 -8.80
CA ARG A 114 -14.73 13.16 -9.12
C ARG A 114 -13.73 14.24 -8.71
N GLY A 115 -13.32 15.06 -9.69
CA GLY A 115 -12.43 16.21 -9.51
C GLY A 115 -12.93 17.23 -8.49
#